data_AF-M0LJ22-F1
#
_entry.id   AF-M0LJ22-F1
#
_cell.length_a   1.000
_cell.length_b   1.000
_cell.length_c   1.000
_cell.angle_alpha   90.00
_cell.angle_beta   90.00
_cell.angle_gamma   90.00
#
_symmetry.space_group_name_H-M   'P 1'
#
loop_
_entity.id
_entity.type
_entity.pdbx_description
1 polymer ?
#
loop_
_entity_poly.entity_id
_entity_poly.type
_entity_poly.pdbx_seq_one_letter_code
_entity_poly.pdbx_strand_id
1 'polypeptide(L)'
;MEAVDYYIKGDDAYEAAEEARANGDLEGALEEYERAAERFDAAYEASETEQAKTFSYEARELARLHAKAARNKLEAKNEFDDEAAYERADLAEFLEDDERTLLEEYEIRKTSAFERRTRIPT
;
A
#
# COMPACT_ATOMS: atom_id res chain seq x y z
N MET A 1 -18.76 5.77 13.33
CA MET A 1 -18.98 5.83 11.86
C MET A 1 -17.77 6.40 11.12
N GLU A 2 -16.92 7.21 11.77
CA GLU A 2 -15.71 7.82 11.17
C GLU A 2 -14.62 6.82 10.75
N ALA A 3 -14.34 5.77 11.54
CA ALA A 3 -13.27 4.82 11.20
C ALA A 3 -13.49 4.10 9.86
N VAL A 4 -14.73 3.71 9.56
CA VAL A 4 -15.08 3.03 8.30
C VAL A 4 -14.95 3.98 7.11
N ASP A 5 -15.36 5.25 7.28
CA ASP A 5 -15.22 6.27 6.24
C ASP A 5 -13.74 6.58 5.93
N TYR A 6 -12.91 6.70 6.96
CA TYR A 6 -11.46 6.84 6.78
C TYR A 6 -10.84 5.62 6.10
N TYR A 7 -11.26 4.41 6.49
CA TYR A 7 -10.76 3.19 5.87
C TYR A 7 -11.12 3.12 4.38
N ILE A 8 -12.38 3.41 4.01
CA ILE A 8 -12.81 3.42 2.60
C ILE A 8 -11.99 4.45 1.81
N LYS A 9 -11.82 5.67 2.34
CA LYS A 9 -10.99 6.69 1.67
C LYS A 9 -9.52 6.29 1.54
N GLY A 10 -9.00 5.50 2.47
CA GLY A 10 -7.66 4.93 2.38
C GLY A 10 -7.56 3.86 1.31
N ASP A 11 -8.58 3.00 1.20
CA ASP A 11 -8.68 1.97 0.18
C ASP A 11 -8.80 2.59 -1.24
N ASP A 12 -9.67 3.60 -1.40
CA ASP A 12 -9.82 4.34 -2.66
C ASP A 12 -8.49 4.98 -3.11
N ALA A 13 -7.74 5.60 -2.17
CA ALA A 13 -6.43 6.18 -2.47
C ALA A 13 -5.40 5.10 -2.80
N TYR A 14 -5.43 3.95 -2.11
CA TYR A 14 -4.55 2.83 -2.41
C TYR A 14 -4.82 2.26 -3.81
N GLU A 15 -6.09 2.10 -4.21
CA GLU A 15 -6.46 1.66 -5.56
C GLU A 15 -6.01 2.67 -6.63
N ALA A 16 -6.16 3.97 -6.36
CA ALA A 16 -5.65 5.02 -7.24
C ALA A 16 -4.11 4.97 -7.38
N ALA A 17 -3.40 4.67 -6.30
CA ALA A 17 -1.95 4.50 -6.33
C ALA A 17 -1.52 3.29 -7.19
N GLU A 18 -2.24 2.16 -7.08
CA GLU A 18 -2.00 0.98 -7.93
C GLU A 18 -2.28 1.27 -9.41
N GLU A 19 -3.33 2.04 -9.71
CA GLU A 19 -3.64 2.46 -11.08
C GLU A 19 -2.54 3.36 -11.64
N ALA A 20 -2.10 4.37 -10.89
CA ALA A 20 -1.00 5.26 -11.28
C ALA A 20 0.28 4.46 -11.53
N ARG A 21 0.62 3.53 -10.62
CA ARG A 21 1.77 2.63 -10.76
C ARG A 21 1.67 1.77 -12.02
N ALA A 22 0.51 1.18 -12.30
CA ALA A 22 0.29 0.36 -13.49
C ALA A 22 0.43 1.16 -14.80
N ASN A 23 0.12 2.46 -14.75
CA ASN A 23 0.29 3.39 -15.87
C ASN A 23 1.72 3.97 -15.97
N GLY A 24 2.62 3.61 -15.06
CA GLY A 24 3.99 4.11 -15.00
C GLY A 24 4.14 5.48 -14.35
N ASP A 25 3.06 6.05 -13.79
CA ASP A 25 3.09 7.30 -13.05
C ASP A 25 3.51 7.05 -11.59
N LEU A 26 4.82 6.94 -11.37
CA LEU A 26 5.39 6.68 -10.05
C LEU A 26 5.24 7.87 -9.08
N GLU A 27 5.20 9.10 -9.58
CA GLU A 27 5.00 10.29 -8.74
C GLU A 27 3.56 10.35 -8.22
N GLY A 28 2.57 10.13 -9.11
CA GLY A 28 1.17 10.01 -8.71
C GLY A 28 0.92 8.82 -7.79
N ALA A 29 1.57 7.68 -8.04
CA ALA A 29 1.49 6.51 -7.16
C ALA A 29 2.01 6.83 -5.75
N LEU A 30 3.16 7.52 -5.64
CA LEU A 30 3.72 7.92 -4.35
C LEU A 30 2.76 8.82 -3.56
N GLU A 31 2.20 9.86 -4.19
CA GLU A 31 1.26 10.77 -3.55
C GLU A 31 0.03 10.02 -2.99
N GLU A 32 -0.54 9.13 -3.80
CA GLU A 32 -1.75 8.39 -3.40
C GLU A 32 -1.45 7.29 -2.36
N TYR A 33 -0.27 6.65 -2.38
CA TYR A 33 0.14 5.74 -1.29
C TYR A 33 0.34 6.48 0.04
N GLU A 34 0.97 7.67 0.02
CA GLU A 34 1.13 8.50 1.21
C GLU A 34 -0.24 8.91 1.77
N ARG A 35 -1.14 9.33 0.88
CA ARG A 35 -2.52 9.66 1.24
C ARG A 35 -3.28 8.46 1.81
N ALA A 36 -3.14 7.27 1.22
CA ALA A 36 -3.74 6.05 1.74
C ALA A 36 -3.25 5.76 3.17
N ALA A 37 -1.94 5.88 3.41
CA ALA A 37 -1.35 5.68 4.74
C ALA A 37 -1.92 6.67 5.78
N GLU A 38 -2.07 7.94 5.44
CA GLU A 38 -2.69 8.94 6.34
C GLU A 38 -4.14 8.59 6.68
N ARG A 39 -4.92 8.13 5.70
CA ARG A 39 -6.32 7.75 5.90
C ARG A 39 -6.45 6.50 6.75
N PHE A 40 -5.59 5.50 6.54
CA PHE A 40 -5.57 4.32 7.40
C PHE A 40 -5.11 4.64 8.83
N ASP A 41 -4.21 5.61 9.01
CA ASP A 41 -3.84 6.10 10.36
C ASP A 41 -5.04 6.76 11.05
N ALA A 42 -5.80 7.61 10.34
CA ALA A 42 -7.04 8.19 10.87
C ALA A 42 -8.10 7.11 11.18
N ALA A 43 -8.19 6.06 10.37
CA ALA A 43 -9.07 4.92 10.63
C ALA A 43 -8.63 4.14 11.89
N TYR A 44 -7.33 3.98 12.09
CA TYR A 44 -6.74 3.37 13.29
C TYR A 44 -7.10 4.16 14.55
N GLU A 45 -6.91 5.48 14.54
CA GLU A 45 -7.21 6.35 15.68
C GLU A 45 -8.70 6.37 16.03
N ALA A 46 -9.57 6.33 15.01
CA ALA A 46 -11.03 6.31 15.18
C ALA A 46 -11.60 4.92 15.53
N SER A 47 -10.78 3.86 15.52
CA SER A 47 -11.24 2.48 15.73
C SER A 47 -11.47 2.15 17.20
N GLU A 48 -12.67 1.66 17.51
CA GLU A 48 -13.08 1.30 18.88
C GLU A 48 -12.73 -0.14 19.28
N THR A 49 -12.36 -0.99 18.32
CA THR A 49 -12.03 -2.40 18.56
C THR A 49 -10.60 -2.69 18.17
N GLU A 50 -9.95 -3.58 18.93
CA GLU A 50 -8.58 -4.01 18.63
C GLU A 50 -8.50 -4.69 17.25
N GLN A 51 -9.55 -5.42 16.85
CA GLN A 51 -9.62 -5.99 15.51
C GLN A 51 -9.58 -4.91 14.41
N ALA A 52 -10.39 -3.85 14.53
CA ALA A 52 -10.40 -2.76 13.55
C ALA A 52 -9.09 -1.97 13.54
N LYS A 53 -8.45 -1.80 14.71
CA LYS A 53 -7.11 -1.22 14.82
C LYS A 53 -6.07 -2.07 14.10
N THR A 54 -6.05 -3.39 14.32
CA THR A 54 -5.12 -4.28 13.62
C THR A 54 -5.29 -4.17 12.11
N PHE A 55 -6.53 -4.22 11.61
CA PHE A 55 -6.77 -4.07 10.17
C PHE A 55 -6.31 -2.72 9.61
N SER A 56 -6.61 -1.62 10.30
CA SER A 56 -6.20 -0.28 9.88
C SER A 56 -4.68 -0.11 9.93
N TYR A 57 -4.03 -0.70 10.94
CA TYR A 57 -2.58 -0.70 11.07
C TYR A 57 -1.91 -1.48 9.92
N GLU A 58 -2.34 -2.70 9.64
CA GLU A 58 -1.76 -3.49 8.54
C GLU A 58 -1.95 -2.80 7.18
N ALA A 59 -3.13 -2.21 6.93
CA ALA A 59 -3.39 -1.45 5.70
C ALA A 59 -2.50 -0.20 5.57
N ARG A 60 -2.30 0.52 6.68
CA ARG A 60 -1.38 1.66 6.75
C ARG A 60 0.06 1.26 6.45
N GLU A 61 0.55 0.19 7.08
CA GLU A 61 1.94 -0.25 6.88
C GLU A 61 2.16 -0.75 5.45
N LEU A 62 1.18 -1.44 4.85
CA LEU A 62 1.21 -1.80 3.44
C LEU A 62 1.36 -0.56 2.54
N ALA A 63 0.51 0.45 2.73
CA ALA A 63 0.59 1.70 1.97
C ALA A 63 1.94 2.41 2.16
N ARG A 64 2.49 2.42 3.38
CA ARG A 64 3.80 3.02 3.68
C ARG A 64 4.96 2.29 3.01
N LEU A 65 4.93 0.96 2.98
CA LEU A 65 5.96 0.17 2.31
C LEU A 65 5.95 0.45 0.80
N HIS A 66 4.78 0.52 0.17
CA HIS A 66 4.70 0.91 -1.24
C HIS A 66 5.12 2.36 -1.48
N ALA A 67 4.74 3.31 -0.62
CA ALA A 67 5.23 4.69 -0.72
C ALA A 67 6.76 4.75 -0.61
N LYS A 68 7.36 4.03 0.35
CA LYS A 68 8.82 3.95 0.49
C LYS A 68 9.47 3.36 -0.76
N ALA A 69 8.92 2.26 -1.28
CA ALA A 69 9.40 1.62 -2.50
C ALA A 69 9.32 2.55 -3.72
N ALA A 70 8.19 3.25 -3.89
CA ALA A 70 8.00 4.20 -4.99
C ALA A 70 8.98 5.38 -4.91
N ARG A 71 9.18 5.93 -3.71
CA ARG A 71 10.18 6.99 -3.47
C ARG A 71 11.59 6.51 -3.78
N ASN A 72 11.98 5.36 -3.24
CA ASN A 72 13.30 4.79 -3.47
C ASN A 72 13.54 4.50 -4.96
N LYS A 73 12.51 4.01 -5.67
CA LYS A 73 12.57 3.83 -7.13
C LYS A 73 12.73 5.17 -7.85
N LEU A 74 12.01 6.23 -7.47
CA LEU A 74 12.18 7.56 -8.07
C LEU A 74 13.60 8.11 -7.85
N GLU A 75 14.15 7.96 -6.65
CA GLU A 75 15.50 8.41 -6.30
C GLU A 75 16.58 7.64 -7.06
N ALA A 76 16.41 6.32 -7.19
CA ALA A 76 17.33 5.44 -7.91
C ALA A 76 17.28 5.62 -9.44
N LYS A 77 16.38 6.43 -10.01
CA LYS A 77 16.24 6.58 -11.47
C LYS A 77 17.55 6.93 -12.18
N ASN A 78 18.38 7.75 -11.55
CA ASN A 78 19.67 8.16 -12.12
C ASN A 78 20.79 7.13 -11.95
N GLU A 79 20.55 6.05 -11.20
CA GLU A 79 21.51 4.95 -10.97
C GLU A 79 21.41 3.86 -12.04
N PHE A 80 20.34 3.89 -12.85
CA PHE A 80 20.14 2.95 -13.95
C PHE A 80 20.71 3.51 -15.25
N ASP A 81 21.65 2.76 -15.85
CA ASP A 81 22.15 3.05 -17.20
C ASP A 81 21.15 2.66 -18.31
N ASP A 82 20.22 1.75 -18.00
CA ASP A 82 19.17 1.25 -18.91
C ASP A 82 17.77 1.61 -18.36
N GLU A 83 17.12 2.56 -19.03
CA GLU A 83 15.75 3.00 -18.72
C GLU A 83 14.74 1.85 -18.79
N ALA A 84 14.91 0.90 -19.72
CA ALA A 84 14.02 -0.25 -19.81
C ALA A 84 14.21 -1.21 -18.63
N ALA A 85 15.42 -1.30 -18.06
CA ALA A 85 15.66 -2.08 -16.85
C ALA A 85 15.00 -1.41 -15.63
N TYR A 86 15.09 -0.09 -15.53
CA TYR A 86 14.43 0.70 -14.50
C TYR A 86 12.90 0.52 -14.51
N GLU A 87 12.27 0.64 -15.69
CA GLU A 87 10.83 0.49 -15.82
C GLU A 87 10.34 -0.91 -15.39
N ARG A 88 11.11 -1.95 -15.74
CA ARG A 88 10.77 -3.36 -15.43
C ARG A 88 11.03 -3.79 -13.99
N ALA A 89 11.88 -3.09 -13.25
CA ALA A 89 12.21 -3.44 -11.86
C ALA A 89 10.95 -3.36 -10.97
N ASP A 90 10.73 -4.39 -10.14
CA ASP A 90 9.60 -4.41 -9.20
C ASP A 90 9.81 -3.36 -8.09
N LEU A 91 8.73 -2.78 -7.56
CA LEU A 91 8.82 -1.90 -6.39
C LEU A 91 9.44 -2.61 -5.18
N ALA A 92 9.15 -3.89 -4.98
CA ALA A 92 9.68 -4.65 -3.84
C ALA A 92 11.23 -4.77 -3.86
N GLU A 93 11.87 -4.59 -5.03
CA GLU A 93 13.33 -4.54 -5.14
C GLU A 93 13.96 -3.28 -4.53
N PHE A 94 13.15 -2.24 -4.32
CA PHE A 94 13.58 -0.97 -3.72
C PHE A 94 13.32 -0.91 -2.21
N LEU A 95 13.02 -2.06 -1.59
CA LEU A 95 12.87 -2.21 -0.14
C LEU A 95 14.01 -3.07 0.44
N GLU A 96 14.30 -2.84 1.73
CA GLU A 96 15.21 -3.70 2.48
C GLU A 96 14.62 -5.11 2.65
N ASP A 97 15.45 -6.13 2.90
CA ASP A 97 15.01 -7.54 2.99
C ASP A 97 13.89 -7.74 4.04
N ASP A 98 14.04 -7.10 5.21
CA ASP A 98 13.05 -7.17 6.29
C ASP A 98 11.72 -6.50 5.89
N GLU A 99 11.79 -5.40 5.15
CA GLU A 99 10.63 -4.64 4.68
C GLU A 99 9.87 -5.36 3.57
N ARG A 100 10.60 -6.01 2.66
CA ARG A 100 10.01 -6.87 1.63
C ARG A 100 9.32 -8.08 2.25
N THR A 101 9.93 -8.68 3.27
CA THR A 101 9.27 -9.76 4.04
C THR A 101 7.97 -9.28 4.67
N LEU A 102 7.97 -8.10 5.29
CA LEU A 102 6.76 -7.49 5.85
C LEU A 102 5.70 -7.18 4.79
N LEU A 103 6.12 -6.67 3.63
CA LEU A 103 5.22 -6.40 2.49
C LEU A 103 4.49 -7.67 2.06
N GLU A 104 5.23 -8.76 1.82
CA GLU A 104 4.67 -10.06 1.44
C GLU A 104 3.69 -10.59 2.49
N GLU A 105 4.03 -10.48 3.78
CA GLU A 105 3.14 -10.89 4.86
C GLU A 105 1.81 -10.12 4.86
N TYR A 106 1.85 -8.80 4.68
CA TYR A 106 0.66 -7.96 4.67
C TYR A 106 -0.19 -8.17 3.41
N GLU A 107 0.41 -8.36 2.24
CA GLU A 107 -0.30 -8.67 1.00
C GLU A 107 -1.04 -10.02 1.08
N ILE A 108 -0.41 -11.05 1.66
CA ILE A 108 -1.03 -12.35 1.88
C ILE A 108 -2.24 -12.22 2.82
N ARG A 109 -2.11 -11.44 3.90
CA ARG A 109 -3.20 -11.22 4.86
C ARG A 109 -4.35 -10.41 4.26
N LYS A 110 -4.05 -9.36 3.47
CA LYS A 110 -5.05 -8.58 2.72
C LYS A 110 -5.86 -9.49 1.81
N THR A 111 -5.18 -10.32 1.01
CA THR A 111 -5.82 -11.27 0.10
C THR A 111 -6.66 -12.31 0.85
N SER A 112 -6.11 -12.89 1.93
CA SER A 112 -6.82 -13.86 2.76
C SER A 112 -8.06 -13.27 3.46
N ALA A 113 -8.00 -12.01 3.88
CA ALA A 113 -9.14 -11.30 4.45
C ALA A 113 -10.23 -11.04 3.40
N PHE A 114 -9.83 -10.70 2.18
CA PHE A 114 -10.73 -10.52 1.04
C PHE A 114 -11.43 -11.83 0.63
N GLU A 115 -10.69 -12.94 0.56
CA GLU A 115 -11.24 -14.27 0.26
C GLU A 115 -12.24 -14.75 1.32
N ARG A 116 -11.98 -14.49 2.61
CA ARG A 116 -12.91 -14.82 3.70
C ARG A 116 -14.20 -14.00 3.63
N ARG A 117 -14.13 -12.75 3.18
CA ARG A 117 -15.28 -11.85 3.03
C ARG A 117 -16.14 -12.19 1.82
N THR A 118 -15.54 -12.73 0.75
CA THR A 118 -16.24 -13.15 -0.49
C THR A 118 -16.78 -14.59 -0.46
N ARG A 119 -16.35 -15.41 0.51
CA ARG A 119 -16.86 -16.79 0.73
C ARG A 119 -18.11 -16.90 1.62
N ILE A 120 -18.76 -15.80 2.01
CA ILE A 120 -20.05 -15.88 2.71
C ILE A 120 -21.08 -16.45 1.72
N PRO A 121 -21.64 -17.67 1.94
CA PRO A 121 -22.67 -18.21 1.08
C PRO A 121 -23.94 -17.37 1.22
N THR A 122 -24.50 -16.94 0.09
CA THR A 122 -25.87 -16.42 -0.02
C THR A 122 -26.91 -17.45 0.38
#